data_AF-A0A7X9L092-F1
#
_entry.id   AF-A0A7X9L092-F1
#
_cell.length_a   1.000
_cell.length_b   1.000
_cell.length_c   1.000
_cell.angle_alpha   90.00
_cell.angle_beta   90.00
_cell.angle_gamma   90.00
#
_symmetry.space_group_name_H-M   'P 1'
#
loop_
_entity.id
_entity.type
_entity.pdbx_description
1 polymer ?
#
loop_
_entity_poly.entity_id
_entity_poly.type
_entity_poly.pdbx_seq_one_letter_code
_entity_poly.pdbx_strand_id
1 'polypeptide(L)'
;MNMSVEIIANKQFHQAPQGYDINEVNEFLDEICDYLDYLDEQKANNADAIDRSALEKRDAEIARLQQLLKDAQRESAEAKAKLALAPKSESAVNAERATQLLVNAQKVYDKTIADANKFAEELKVKAKAEADDAIGGLSEKKELLTKEIGELKASFDSYHQKFQNVLEEVKKHLDASKDKFK
;
A
#
# COMPACT_ATOMS: atom_id res chain seq x y z
N MET A 1 1.47 10.14 -17.68
CA MET A 1 2.82 10.17 -18.28
C MET A 1 3.76 10.55 -17.16
N ASN A 2 4.62 9.63 -16.71
CA ASN A 2 5.63 9.97 -15.72
C ASN A 2 6.67 10.89 -16.39
N MET A 3 6.92 12.03 -15.79
CA MET A 3 7.95 12.98 -16.24
C MET A 3 9.30 12.42 -15.80
N SER A 4 10.13 11.96 -16.73
CA SER A 4 11.47 11.46 -16.44
C SER A 4 12.50 12.60 -16.49
N VAL A 5 13.63 12.41 -15.81
CA VAL A 5 14.77 13.35 -15.81
C VAL A 5 15.22 13.69 -17.23
N GLU A 6 15.27 12.70 -18.12
CA GLU A 6 15.57 12.91 -19.55
C GLU A 6 14.56 13.82 -20.27
N ILE A 7 13.28 13.79 -19.89
CA ILE A 7 12.23 14.63 -20.50
C ILE A 7 12.38 16.08 -20.05
N ILE A 8 12.82 16.31 -18.81
CA ILE A 8 13.05 17.65 -18.26
C ILE A 8 14.31 18.26 -18.87
N ALA A 9 15.42 17.50 -18.89
CA ALA A 9 16.70 17.95 -19.44
C ALA A 9 16.63 18.33 -20.93
N ASN A 10 15.79 17.64 -21.71
CA ASN A 10 15.62 17.93 -23.14
C ASN A 10 14.51 18.95 -23.45
N LYS A 11 13.86 19.52 -22.42
CA LYS A 11 12.72 20.41 -22.63
C LYS A 11 13.18 21.81 -23.03
N GLN A 12 12.69 22.27 -24.18
CA GLN A 12 12.93 23.62 -24.67
C GLN A 12 11.66 24.47 -24.54
N PHE A 13 11.82 25.68 -24.00
CA PHE A 13 10.72 26.63 -23.77
C PHE A 13 10.75 27.77 -24.79
N HIS A 14 9.58 28.22 -25.23
CA HIS A 14 9.46 29.42 -26.07
C HIS A 14 9.59 30.67 -25.20
N GLN A 15 10.43 31.61 -25.61
CA GLN A 15 10.63 32.87 -24.89
C GLN A 15 9.52 33.87 -25.22
N ALA A 16 8.99 34.51 -24.18
CA ALA A 16 8.01 35.58 -24.28
C ALA A 16 8.55 36.87 -23.63
N PRO A 17 8.15 38.07 -24.10
CA PRO A 17 8.70 39.36 -23.64
C PRO A 17 8.41 39.71 -22.16
N GLN A 18 7.58 38.92 -21.45
CA GLN A 18 7.38 38.97 -20.00
C GLN A 18 7.45 37.56 -19.39
N GLY A 19 8.31 36.70 -19.94
CA GLY A 19 8.50 35.33 -19.46
C GLY A 19 9.30 35.27 -18.17
N TYR A 20 9.37 34.05 -17.60
CA TYR A 20 10.27 33.73 -16.49
C TYR A 20 11.74 33.87 -16.90
N ASP A 21 12.62 34.17 -15.94
CA ASP A 21 14.06 34.16 -16.19
C ASP A 21 14.50 32.73 -16.49
N ILE A 22 15.15 32.56 -17.64
CA ILE A 22 15.57 31.26 -18.15
C ILE A 22 16.66 30.66 -17.27
N ASN A 23 17.51 31.49 -16.68
CA ASN A 23 18.58 31.00 -15.80
C ASN A 23 17.99 30.42 -14.50
N GLU A 24 17.02 31.13 -13.91
CA GLU A 24 16.30 30.69 -12.71
C GLU A 24 15.48 29.43 -13.00
N VAL A 25 14.81 29.37 -14.16
CA VAL A 25 14.08 28.18 -14.58
C VAL A 25 15.03 26.99 -14.77
N ASN A 26 16.20 27.19 -15.39
CA ASN A 26 17.16 26.10 -15.57
C ASN A 26 17.70 25.59 -14.22
N GLU A 27 18.07 26.49 -13.30
CA GLU A 27 18.54 26.12 -11.95
C GLU A 27 17.47 25.33 -11.18
N PHE A 28 16.21 25.75 -11.28
CA PHE A 28 15.09 25.02 -10.67
C PHE A 28 14.83 23.67 -11.34
N LEU A 29 14.99 23.57 -12.66
CA LEU A 29 14.83 22.29 -13.36
C LEU A 29 15.98 21.32 -13.06
N ASP A 30 17.19 21.81 -12.83
CA ASP A 30 18.31 21.00 -12.34
C ASP A 30 18.02 20.46 -10.94
N GLU A 31 17.49 21.29 -10.02
CA GLU A 31 17.06 20.85 -8.68
C GLU A 31 15.95 19.77 -8.75
N ILE A 32 14.98 19.93 -9.66
CA ILE A 32 13.94 18.91 -9.89
C ILE A 32 14.54 17.62 -10.43
N CYS A 33 15.53 17.69 -11.33
CA CYS A 33 16.20 16.51 -11.85
C CYS A 33 16.90 15.74 -10.72
N ASP A 34 17.68 16.43 -9.88
CA ASP A 34 18.37 15.83 -8.72
C ASP A 34 17.37 15.21 -7.74
N TYR A 35 16.25 15.87 -7.48
CA TYR A 35 15.21 15.36 -6.60
C TYR A 35 14.50 14.12 -7.15
N LEU A 36 14.28 14.07 -8.47
CA LEU A 36 13.69 12.90 -9.13
C LEU A 36 14.63 11.70 -9.09
N ASP A 37 15.93 11.90 -9.34
CA ASP A 37 16.93 10.85 -9.22
C ASP A 37 16.99 10.32 -7.78
N TYR A 38 17.00 11.21 -6.78
CA TYR A 38 16.93 10.82 -5.37
C TYR A 38 15.66 10.00 -5.05
N LEU A 39 14.50 10.40 -5.57
CA LEU A 39 13.25 9.65 -5.36
C LEU A 39 13.28 8.26 -6.01
N ASP A 40 13.90 8.12 -7.17
CA ASP A 40 13.99 6.83 -7.86
C ASP A 40 15.00 5.90 -7.18
N GLU A 41 16.12 6.42 -6.69
CA GLU A 41 17.04 5.68 -5.81
C GLU A 41 16.34 5.22 -4.53
N GLN A 42 15.55 6.09 -3.89
CA GLN A 42 14.78 5.73 -2.70
C GLN A 42 13.74 4.65 -2.97
N LYS A 43 13.05 4.69 -4.11
CA LYS A 43 12.10 3.63 -4.49
C LYS A 43 12.82 2.30 -4.73
N ALA A 44 13.96 2.32 -5.40
CA ALA A 44 14.77 1.12 -5.64
C ALA A 44 15.23 0.50 -4.31
N ASN A 45 15.78 1.32 -3.41
CA ASN A 45 16.22 0.87 -2.09
C ASN A 45 15.06 0.29 -1.26
N ASN A 46 13.88 0.91 -1.29
CA ASN A 46 12.71 0.40 -0.59
C ASN A 46 12.18 -0.91 -1.21
N ALA A 47 12.18 -1.03 -2.54
CA ALA A 47 11.78 -2.25 -3.22
C ALA A 47 12.70 -3.43 -2.86
N ASP A 48 14.02 -3.20 -2.88
CA ASP A 48 15.03 -4.20 -2.51
C ASP A 48 14.91 -4.62 -1.03
N ALA A 49 14.63 -3.66 -0.13
CA ALA A 49 14.41 -3.95 1.28
C ALA A 49 13.14 -4.79 1.53
N ILE A 50 12.06 -4.50 0.80
CA ILE A 50 10.82 -5.27 0.86
C ILE A 50 11.06 -6.71 0.39
N ASP A 51 11.73 -6.89 -0.76
CA ASP A 51 12.00 -8.22 -1.31
C ASP A 51 12.91 -9.05 -0.38
N ARG A 52 13.99 -8.44 0.15
CA ARG A 52 14.86 -9.09 1.13
C ARG A 52 14.10 -9.53 2.39
N SER A 53 13.23 -8.67 2.92
CA SER A 53 12.42 -9.01 4.10
C SER A 53 11.38 -10.12 3.82
N ALA A 54 10.88 -10.20 2.59
CA ALA A 54 9.94 -11.23 2.17
C ALA A 54 10.64 -12.60 2.03
N LEU A 55 11.86 -12.62 1.48
CA LEU A 55 12.70 -13.81 1.39
C LEU A 55 13.05 -14.36 2.78
N GLU A 56 13.50 -13.50 3.69
CA GLU A 56 13.82 -13.89 5.08
C GLU A 56 12.62 -14.49 5.81
N LYS A 57 11.42 -13.90 5.64
CA LYS A 57 10.18 -14.44 6.21
C LYS A 57 9.81 -15.80 5.61
N ARG A 58 10.00 -16.00 4.31
CA ARG A 58 9.78 -17.30 3.66
C ARG A 58 10.73 -18.35 4.20
N ASP A 59 12.01 -18.03 4.33
CA ASP A 59 13.02 -18.97 4.83
C ASP A 59 12.76 -19.34 6.29
N ALA A 60 12.37 -18.37 7.13
CA ALA A 60 11.97 -18.63 8.51
C ALA A 60 10.74 -19.55 8.60
N GLU A 61 9.74 -19.36 7.73
CA GLU A 61 8.55 -20.21 7.70
C GLU A 61 8.86 -21.62 7.19
N ILE A 62 9.73 -21.76 6.18
CA ILE A 62 10.19 -23.06 5.70
C ILE A 62 10.93 -23.80 6.82
N ALA A 63 11.83 -23.13 7.55
CA ALA A 63 12.53 -23.72 8.69
C ALA A 63 11.56 -24.17 9.80
N ARG A 64 10.53 -23.36 10.08
CA ARG A 64 9.49 -23.69 11.06
C ARG A 64 8.68 -24.93 10.65
N LEU A 65 8.25 -25.01 9.39
CA LEU A 65 7.50 -26.16 8.87
C LEU A 65 8.34 -27.44 8.85
N GLN A 66 9.63 -27.34 8.50
CA GLN A 66 10.56 -28.47 8.58
C GLN A 66 10.73 -28.98 10.01
N GLN A 67 10.75 -28.08 11.00
CA GLN A 67 10.84 -28.47 12.41
C GLN A 67 9.57 -29.19 12.87
N LEU A 68 8.39 -28.66 12.55
CA LEU A 68 7.11 -29.31 12.85
C LEU A 68 6.99 -30.70 12.21
N LEU A 69 7.48 -30.86 10.97
CA LEU A 69 7.54 -32.17 10.31
C LEU A 69 8.46 -33.16 11.03
N LYS A 70 9.64 -32.72 11.48
CA LYS A 70 10.56 -33.57 12.26
C LYS A 70 9.95 -33.98 13.59
N ASP A 71 9.29 -33.06 14.29
CA ASP A 71 8.67 -33.33 15.58
C ASP A 71 7.48 -34.29 15.43
N ALA A 72 6.63 -34.09 14.41
CA ALA A 72 5.56 -35.03 14.07
C ALA A 72 6.07 -36.42 13.66
N GLN A 73 7.20 -36.50 12.96
CA GLN A 73 7.85 -37.78 12.63
C GLN A 73 8.39 -38.49 13.88
N ARG A 74 8.96 -37.74 14.84
CA ARG A 74 9.40 -38.30 16.14
C ARG A 74 8.22 -38.80 16.95
N GLU A 75 7.15 -38.03 17.08
CA GLU A 75 5.93 -38.45 17.78
C GLU A 75 5.31 -39.70 17.13
N SER A 76 5.31 -39.79 15.80
CA SER A 76 4.85 -40.98 15.07
C SER A 76 5.75 -42.20 15.30
N ALA A 77 7.07 -42.00 15.37
CA ALA A 77 8.03 -43.08 15.66
C ALA A 77 7.90 -43.58 17.11
N GLU A 78 7.72 -42.67 18.07
CA GLU A 78 7.49 -43.00 19.48
C GLU A 78 6.16 -43.71 19.70
N ALA A 79 5.10 -43.30 18.99
CA ALA A 79 3.81 -43.99 19.00
C ALA A 79 3.90 -45.40 18.40
N LYS A 80 4.64 -45.59 17.31
CA LYS A 80 4.90 -46.92 16.72
C LYS A 80 5.73 -47.81 17.65
N ALA A 81 6.74 -47.27 18.32
CA ALA A 81 7.55 -48.02 19.27
C ALA A 81 6.75 -48.48 20.50
N LYS A 82 5.85 -47.64 21.02
CA LYS A 82 4.92 -48.04 22.09
C LYS A 82 3.92 -49.11 21.65
N LEU A 83 3.47 -49.11 20.40
CA LEU A 83 2.56 -50.12 19.86
C LEU A 83 3.24 -51.49 19.66
N ALA A 84 4.56 -51.52 19.45
CA ALA A 84 5.34 -52.75 19.26
C ALA A 84 5.66 -53.51 20.57
N LEU A 85 5.47 -52.88 21.75
CA LEU A 85 5.71 -53.48 23.07
C LEU A 85 4.44 -54.02 23.74
N ALA A 86 3.26 -53.89 23.12
CA ALA A 86 2.02 -54.44 23.64
C ALA A 86 1.88 -55.94 23.29
N PRO A 87 1.48 -56.81 24.23
CA PRO A 87 1.29 -58.23 23.94
C PRO A 87 0.21 -58.43 22.86
N LYS A 88 0.50 -59.30 21.90
CA LYS A 88 -0.46 -59.79 20.89
C LYS A 88 -1.55 -60.62 21.60
N SER A 89 -2.62 -59.99 22.06
CA SER A 89 -3.91 -60.68 22.21
C SER A 89 -5.06 -59.82 21.68
N GLU A 90 -6.03 -60.54 21.10
CA GLU A 90 -7.44 -60.16 20.96
C GLU A 90 -7.86 -59.31 19.75
N SER A 91 -8.20 -60.02 18.67
CA SER A 91 -8.91 -59.52 17.49
C SER A 91 -10.34 -59.02 17.78
N ALA A 92 -10.91 -59.29 18.96
CA ALA A 92 -12.23 -58.80 19.37
C ALA A 92 -12.17 -57.41 20.04
N VAL A 93 -11.20 -57.17 20.92
CA VAL A 93 -11.00 -55.85 21.56
C VAL A 93 -10.52 -54.79 20.56
N ASN A 94 -9.91 -55.21 19.45
CA ASN A 94 -9.53 -54.33 18.36
C ASN A 94 -10.72 -53.80 17.55
N ALA A 95 -11.84 -54.54 17.44
CA ALA A 95 -13.02 -54.06 16.74
C ALA A 95 -13.71 -52.92 17.50
N GLU A 96 -13.85 -53.07 18.82
CA GLU A 96 -14.45 -52.06 19.70
C GLU A 96 -13.56 -50.82 19.87
N ARG A 97 -12.23 -51.01 19.90
CA ARG A 97 -11.28 -49.89 19.84
C ARG A 97 -11.26 -49.20 18.48
N ALA A 98 -11.43 -49.94 17.39
CA ALA A 98 -11.51 -49.36 16.04
C ALA A 98 -12.79 -48.53 15.84
N THR A 99 -13.94 -49.00 16.35
CA THR A 99 -15.18 -48.21 16.34
C THR A 99 -15.07 -46.98 17.23
N GLN A 100 -14.49 -47.10 18.43
CA GLN A 100 -14.23 -45.95 19.30
C GLN A 100 -13.31 -44.92 18.63
N LEU A 101 -12.27 -45.38 17.93
CA LEU A 101 -11.36 -44.52 17.18
C LEU A 101 -12.07 -43.80 16.02
N LEU A 102 -12.95 -44.49 15.28
CA LEU A 102 -13.75 -43.89 14.21
C LEU A 102 -14.69 -42.80 14.74
N VAL A 103 -15.37 -43.06 15.85
CA VAL A 103 -16.24 -42.06 16.50
C VAL A 103 -15.44 -40.85 16.97
N ASN A 104 -14.27 -41.07 17.57
CA ASN A 104 -13.38 -39.99 17.98
C ASN A 104 -12.85 -39.20 16.76
N ALA A 105 -12.50 -39.88 15.67
CA ALA A 105 -12.04 -39.24 14.44
C ALA A 105 -13.16 -38.40 13.80
N GLN A 106 -14.40 -38.90 13.76
CA GLN A 106 -15.56 -38.13 13.30
C GLN A 106 -15.79 -36.90 14.17
N LYS A 107 -15.73 -37.05 15.50
CA LYS A 107 -15.88 -35.91 16.42
C LYS A 107 -14.78 -34.86 16.23
N VAL A 108 -13.54 -35.27 16.01
CA VAL A 108 -12.42 -34.36 15.72
C VAL A 108 -12.62 -33.68 14.37
N TYR A 109 -13.07 -34.42 13.35
CA TYR A 109 -13.41 -33.88 12.04
C TYR A 109 -14.51 -32.81 12.15
N ASP A 110 -15.63 -33.12 12.79
CA ASP A 110 -16.75 -32.19 12.96
C ASP A 110 -16.32 -30.95 13.74
N LYS A 111 -15.52 -31.12 14.80
CA LYS A 111 -14.94 -30.01 15.54
C LYS A 111 -14.03 -29.14 14.65
N THR A 112 -13.18 -29.76 13.84
CA THR A 112 -12.28 -29.03 12.94
C THR A 112 -13.04 -28.25 11.88
N ILE A 113 -14.11 -28.83 11.33
CA ILE A 113 -15.00 -28.14 10.39
C ILE A 113 -15.72 -26.97 11.07
N ALA A 114 -16.22 -27.16 12.29
CA ALA A 114 -16.87 -26.10 13.06
C ALA A 114 -15.90 -24.95 13.37
N ASP A 115 -14.68 -25.27 13.83
CA ASP A 115 -13.64 -24.30 14.15
C ASP A 115 -13.19 -23.54 12.87
N ALA A 116 -13.01 -24.25 11.76
CA ALA A 116 -12.66 -23.65 10.46
C ALA A 116 -13.76 -22.71 9.95
N ASN A 117 -15.03 -23.11 10.07
CA ASN A 117 -16.16 -22.26 9.69
C ASN A 117 -16.25 -21.01 10.57
N LYS A 118 -16.04 -21.15 11.88
CA LYS A 118 -16.01 -20.02 12.81
C LYS A 118 -14.89 -19.04 12.45
N PHE A 119 -13.69 -19.54 12.21
CA PHE A 119 -12.55 -18.72 11.78
C PHE A 119 -12.81 -18.03 10.44
N ALA A 120 -13.44 -18.71 9.48
CA ALA A 120 -13.80 -18.13 8.19
C ALA A 120 -14.81 -16.98 8.34
N GLU A 121 -15.82 -17.13 9.19
CA GLU A 121 -16.78 -16.06 9.46
C GLU A 121 -16.15 -14.88 10.21
N GLU A 122 -15.30 -15.14 11.20
CA GLU A 122 -14.52 -14.10 11.88
C GLU A 122 -13.62 -13.33 10.91
N LEU A 123 -12.94 -14.04 10.00
CA LEU A 123 -12.10 -13.44 8.98
C LEU A 123 -12.91 -12.58 8.00
N LYS A 124 -14.10 -13.05 7.57
CA LYS A 124 -15.00 -12.25 6.71
C LYS A 124 -15.47 -10.98 7.41
N VAL A 125 -15.86 -11.07 8.68
CA VAL A 125 -16.30 -9.91 9.47
C VAL A 125 -15.16 -8.91 9.61
N LYS A 126 -13.95 -9.39 9.94
CA LYS A 126 -12.75 -8.54 10.07
C LYS A 126 -12.38 -7.88 8.75
N ALA A 127 -12.33 -8.64 7.65
CA ALA A 127 -12.02 -8.11 6.32
C ALA A 127 -13.05 -7.08 5.87
N LYS A 128 -14.34 -7.30 6.18
CA LYS A 128 -15.39 -6.33 5.88
C LYS A 128 -15.23 -5.05 6.71
N ALA A 129 -14.95 -5.17 8.00
CA ALA A 129 -14.72 -4.01 8.87
C ALA A 129 -13.51 -3.18 8.41
N GLU A 130 -12.39 -3.83 8.04
CA GLU A 130 -11.21 -3.16 7.50
C GLU A 130 -11.50 -2.49 6.14
N ALA A 131 -12.29 -3.12 5.28
CA ALA A 131 -12.72 -2.52 4.02
C ALA A 131 -13.62 -1.29 4.22
N ASP A 132 -14.58 -1.38 5.14
CA ASP A 132 -15.49 -0.28 5.48
C ASP A 132 -14.71 0.91 6.09
N ASP A 133 -13.73 0.64 6.97
CA ASP A 133 -12.83 1.65 7.53
C ASP A 133 -11.96 2.33 6.45
N ALA A 134 -11.37 1.53 5.55
CA ALA A 134 -10.59 2.05 4.44
C ALA A 134 -11.43 2.93 3.50
N ILE A 135 -12.67 2.53 3.20
CA ILE A 135 -13.60 3.32 2.39
C ILE A 135 -13.97 4.61 3.11
N GLY A 136 -14.22 4.57 4.41
CA GLY A 136 -14.48 5.74 5.24
C GLY A 136 -13.33 6.75 5.17
N GLY A 137 -12.11 6.31 5.45
CA GLY A 137 -10.91 7.17 5.39
C GLY A 137 -10.63 7.72 3.99
N LEU A 138 -10.90 6.95 2.92
CA LEU A 138 -10.78 7.44 1.55
C LEU A 138 -11.86 8.49 1.22
N SER A 139 -13.07 8.32 1.73
CA SER A 139 -14.16 9.29 1.55
C SER A 139 -13.85 10.61 2.25
N GLU A 140 -13.34 10.55 3.49
CA GLU A 140 -12.89 11.74 4.23
C GLU A 140 -11.77 12.48 3.50
N LYS A 141 -10.74 11.75 3.01
CA LYS A 141 -9.66 12.36 2.21
C LYS A 141 -10.18 12.99 0.91
N LYS A 142 -11.15 12.35 0.24
CA LYS A 142 -11.78 12.89 -0.96
C LYS A 142 -12.52 14.19 -0.66
N GLU A 143 -13.27 14.25 0.45
CA GLU A 143 -13.98 15.45 0.87
C GLU A 143 -13.01 16.59 1.19
N LEU A 144 -11.93 16.29 1.92
CA LEU A 144 -10.88 17.24 2.26
C LEU A 144 -10.19 17.80 1.01
N LEU A 145 -9.77 16.94 0.08
CA LEU A 145 -9.19 17.36 -1.20
C LEU A 145 -10.17 18.19 -2.03
N THR A 146 -11.46 17.85 -2.02
CA THR A 146 -12.49 18.62 -2.73
C THR A 146 -12.60 20.03 -2.14
N LYS A 147 -12.53 20.17 -0.82
CA LYS A 147 -12.53 21.46 -0.13
C LYS A 147 -11.28 22.27 -0.47
N GLU A 148 -10.09 21.67 -0.40
CA GLU A 148 -8.82 22.33 -0.77
C GLU A 148 -8.82 22.81 -2.22
N ILE A 149 -9.32 21.99 -3.16
CA ILE A 149 -9.48 22.40 -4.56
C ILE A 149 -10.44 23.60 -4.68
N GLY A 150 -11.53 23.60 -3.92
CA GLY A 150 -12.48 24.72 -3.87
C GLY A 150 -11.84 26.00 -3.36
N GLU A 151 -11.09 25.92 -2.26
CA GLU A 151 -10.35 27.05 -1.68
C GLU A 151 -9.27 27.57 -2.64
N LEU A 152 -8.53 26.68 -3.30
CA LEU A 152 -7.52 27.05 -4.28
C LEU A 152 -8.12 27.75 -5.50
N LYS A 153 -9.28 27.29 -5.99
CA LYS A 153 -10.01 27.95 -7.07
C LYS A 153 -10.51 29.34 -6.66
N ALA A 154 -11.11 29.45 -5.47
CA ALA A 154 -11.56 30.75 -4.95
C ALA A 154 -10.39 31.73 -4.76
N SER A 155 -9.24 31.24 -4.31
CA SER A 155 -7.99 32.01 -4.23
C SER A 155 -7.54 32.47 -5.61
N PHE A 156 -7.49 31.57 -6.60
CA PHE A 156 -7.15 31.89 -7.98
C PHE A 156 -8.06 32.98 -8.56
N ASP A 157 -9.38 32.84 -8.40
CA ASP A 157 -10.35 33.83 -8.87
C ASP A 157 -10.15 35.19 -8.20
N SER A 158 -9.84 35.22 -6.90
CA SER A 158 -9.51 36.44 -6.17
C SER A 158 -8.22 37.10 -6.68
N TYR A 159 -7.16 36.32 -6.93
CA TYR A 159 -5.92 36.82 -7.51
C TYR A 159 -6.15 37.36 -8.92
N HIS A 160 -6.93 36.65 -9.74
CA HIS A 160 -7.27 37.08 -11.08
C HIS A 160 -8.03 38.41 -11.09
N GLN A 161 -9.04 38.56 -10.22
CA GLN A 161 -9.78 39.82 -10.06
C GLN A 161 -8.86 40.97 -9.60
N LYS A 162 -8.01 40.74 -8.59
CA LYS A 162 -7.05 41.74 -8.13
C LYS A 162 -6.12 42.18 -9.25
N PHE A 163 -5.63 41.23 -10.04
CA PHE A 163 -4.75 41.51 -11.17
C PHE A 163 -5.45 42.32 -12.26
N GLN A 164 -6.70 41.97 -12.61
CA GLN A 164 -7.50 42.75 -13.55
C GLN A 164 -7.70 44.19 -13.08
N ASN A 165 -8.03 44.40 -11.80
CA ASN A 165 -8.19 45.73 -11.23
C ASN A 165 -6.90 46.56 -11.34
N VAL A 166 -5.74 45.96 -11.05
CA VAL A 166 -4.44 46.63 -11.20
C VAL A 166 -4.17 47.01 -12.67
N LEU A 167 -4.48 46.13 -13.62
CA LEU A 167 -4.32 46.45 -15.05
C LEU A 167 -5.26 47.58 -15.49
N GLU A 168 -6.50 47.61 -15.00
CA GLU A 168 -7.44 48.70 -15.27
C GLU A 168 -6.96 50.03 -14.68
N GLU A 169 -6.41 50.03 -13.45
CA GLU A 169 -5.81 51.21 -12.85
C GLU A 169 -4.60 51.70 -13.64
N VAL A 170 -3.68 50.82 -14.03
CA VAL A 170 -2.51 51.18 -14.86
C VAL A 170 -2.96 51.76 -16.19
N LYS A 171 -3.95 51.16 -16.84
CA LYS A 171 -4.53 51.69 -18.09
C LYS A 171 -5.12 53.09 -17.88
N LYS A 172 -5.90 53.29 -16.82
CA LYS A 172 -6.49 54.60 -16.48
C LYS A 172 -5.42 55.65 -16.23
N HIS A 173 -4.34 55.30 -15.52
CA HIS A 173 -3.20 56.19 -15.29
C HIS A 173 -2.47 56.55 -16.59
N LEU A 174 -2.31 55.58 -17.51
CA LEU A 174 -1.69 55.82 -18.81
C LEU A 174 -2.54 56.77 -19.68
N ASP A 175 -3.84 56.55 -19.74
CA ASP A 175 -4.77 57.39 -20.52
C ASP A 175 -4.82 58.82 -19.94
N ALA A 176 -4.91 58.96 -18.62
CA ALA A 176 -4.87 60.26 -17.94
C ALA A 176 -3.54 60.99 -18.14
N SER A 177 -2.42 60.27 -18.23
CA SER A 177 -1.13 60.85 -18.58
C SER A 177 -1.09 61.34 -20.02
N LYS A 178 -1.65 60.58 -20.99
CA LYS A 178 -1.68 60.99 -22.40
C LYS A 178 -2.49 62.27 -22.61
N ASP A 179 -3.60 62.44 -21.92
CA ASP A 179 -4.44 63.65 -22.02
C ASP A 179 -3.77 64.90 -21.46
N LYS A 180 -2.80 64.76 -20.53
CA LYS A 180 -2.02 65.90 -20.01
C LYS A 180 -0.92 66.40 -20.96
N PHE A 181 -0.58 65.62 -21.99
CA PHE A 181 0.46 65.96 -22.97
C PHE A 181 -0.10 66.32 -24.36
N LYS A 182 -1.43 66.46 -24.50
CA LYS A 182 -2.10 67.04 -25.66
C LYS A 182 -2.63 68.43 -25.33
#